data_AF-A0A920G624-F1
#
_entry.id   AF-A0A920G624-F1
#
_cell.length_a   1.000
_cell.length_b   1.000
_cell.length_c   1.000
_cell.angle_alpha   90.00
_cell.angle_beta   90.00
_cell.angle_gamma   90.00
#
_symmetry.space_group_name_H-M   'P 1'
#
loop_
_entity.id
_entity.type
_entity.pdbx_description
1 polymer ?
#
loop_
_entity_poly.entity_id
_entity_poly.type
_entity_poly.pdbx_seq_one_letter_code
_entity_poly.pdbx_strand_id
1 'polypeptide(L)'
;MDVIGSYGTILLVLACGFGLFMAWGIGANDVANAMGTSVGARALTLKQAILVAAVFEFAGAYLAGGEVTSTIRKGIVDPALMTDTPELLVYGMLSALLAAGTWLYIASLNGWPVSTTHSIVGAIVGFAAVGIS
;
A
#
# COMPACT_ATOMS: atom_id res chain seq x y z
N MET A 1 9.49 14.26 -19.36
CA MET A 1 8.16 14.78 -19.78
C MET A 1 7.53 13.99 -20.93
N ASP A 2 8.27 13.60 -21.99
CA ASP A 2 7.70 12.85 -23.12
C ASP A 2 7.08 11.49 -22.75
N VAL A 3 7.67 10.79 -21.78
CA VAL A 3 7.18 9.49 -21.31
C VAL A 3 5.82 9.61 -20.62
N ILE A 4 5.67 10.57 -19.70
CA ILE A 4 4.40 10.77 -18.98
C ILE A 4 3.32 11.25 -19.95
N GLY A 5 3.67 12.14 -20.89
CA GLY A 5 2.76 12.61 -21.92
C GLY A 5 2.31 11.49 -22.88
N SER A 6 3.20 10.57 -23.24
CA SER A 6 2.93 9.51 -24.22
C SER A 6 2.30 8.25 -23.61
N TYR A 7 2.66 7.91 -22.36
CA TYR A 7 2.26 6.66 -21.70
C TYR A 7 1.43 6.88 -20.43
N GLY A 8 0.96 8.10 -20.17
CA GLY A 8 0.24 8.45 -18.94
C GLY A 8 -0.94 7.53 -18.63
N THR A 9 -1.73 7.14 -19.63
CA THR A 9 -2.85 6.21 -19.44
C THR A 9 -2.38 4.84 -18.95
N ILE A 10 -1.29 4.30 -19.51
CA ILE A 10 -0.74 3.00 -19.10
C ILE A 10 -0.22 3.09 -17.66
N LEU A 11 0.52 4.15 -17.33
CA LEU A 11 1.05 4.38 -15.98
C LEU A 11 -0.08 4.49 -14.95
N LEU A 12 -1.19 5.15 -15.31
CA LEU A 12 -2.36 5.28 -14.44
C LEU A 12 -3.06 3.93 -14.23
N VAL A 13 -3.25 3.14 -15.29
CA VAL A 13 -3.81 1.79 -15.19
C VAL A 13 -2.94 0.90 -14.29
N LEU A 14 -1.61 0.96 -14.45
CA LEU A 14 -0.67 0.25 -13.59
C LEU A 14 -0.74 0.73 -12.14
N ALA A 15 -0.81 2.04 -11.91
CA ALA A 15 -0.92 2.61 -10.57
C ALA A 15 -2.20 2.14 -9.87
N CYS A 16 -3.34 2.14 -10.57
CA CYS A 16 -4.59 1.58 -10.05
C CYS A 16 -4.47 0.08 -9.79
N GLY A 17 -3.89 -0.68 -10.72
CA GLY A 17 -3.71 -2.12 -10.56
C GLY A 17 -2.84 -2.50 -9.37
N PHE A 18 -1.66 -1.89 -9.24
CA PHE A 18 -0.72 -2.14 -8.15
C PHE A 18 -1.24 -1.59 -6.82
N GLY A 19 -1.91 -0.43 -6.85
CA GLY A 19 -2.58 0.13 -5.68
C GLY A 19 -3.69 -0.76 -5.15
N LEU A 20 -4.54 -1.31 -6.03
CA LEU A 20 -5.58 -2.26 -5.65
C LEU A 20 -4.99 -3.58 -5.14
N PHE A 21 -3.93 -4.07 -5.77
CA PHE A 21 -3.23 -5.28 -5.32
C PHE A 21 -2.65 -5.10 -3.91
N MET A 22 -1.98 -3.97 -3.65
CA MET A 22 -1.48 -3.65 -2.33
C MET A 22 -2.62 -3.47 -1.32
N ALA A 23 -3.68 -2.74 -1.66
CA ALA A 23 -4.83 -2.52 -0.77
C ALA A 23 -5.53 -3.83 -0.39
N TRP A 24 -5.64 -4.78 -1.33
CA TRP A 24 -6.11 -6.13 -1.04
C TRP A 24 -5.17 -6.85 -0.05
N GLY A 25 -3.86 -6.75 -0.25
CA GLY A 25 -2.86 -7.33 0.67
C GLY A 25 -2.92 -6.74 2.08
N ILE A 26 -3.18 -5.43 2.20
CA ILE A 26 -3.42 -4.76 3.49
C ILE A 26 -4.64 -5.37 4.16
N GLY A 27 -5.78 -5.46 3.47
CA GLY A 27 -6.99 -6.04 4.03
C GLY A 27 -6.81 -7.51 4.46
N ALA A 28 -6.12 -8.31 3.67
CA ALA A 28 -5.86 -9.71 4.00
C ALA A 28 -5.04 -9.87 5.30
N ASN A 29 -4.01 -9.04 5.49
CA ASN A 29 -3.16 -9.04 6.67
C ASN A 29 -3.86 -8.43 7.90
N ASP A 30 -4.50 -7.27 7.72
CA ASP A 30 -4.97 -6.44 8.83
C ASP A 30 -6.30 -6.96 9.42
N VAL A 31 -7.17 -7.58 8.61
CA VAL A 31 -8.40 -8.20 9.12
C VAL A 31 -8.08 -9.34 10.09
N ALA A 32 -7.05 -10.14 9.81
CA ALA A 32 -6.61 -11.20 10.72
C ALA A 32 -6.10 -10.62 12.04
N ASN A 33 -5.38 -9.49 11.99
CA ASN A 33 -4.86 -8.80 13.16
C ASN A 33 -5.97 -8.14 14.01
N ALA A 34 -6.94 -7.48 13.37
CA ALA A 34 -8.00 -6.74 14.05
C ALA A 34 -9.12 -7.65 14.59
N MET A 35 -9.53 -8.67 13.83
CA MET A 35 -10.70 -9.49 14.13
C MET A 35 -10.36 -10.89 14.65
N GLY A 36 -9.08 -11.27 14.68
CA GLY A 36 -8.65 -12.60 15.12
C GLY A 36 -9.06 -12.93 16.55
N THR A 37 -9.03 -11.95 17.46
CA THR A 37 -9.45 -12.12 18.86
C THR A 37 -10.96 -12.29 19.00
N SER A 38 -11.76 -11.49 18.27
CA SER A 38 -13.23 -11.57 18.31
C SER A 38 -13.76 -12.87 17.72
N VAL A 39 -13.13 -13.36 16.64
CA VAL A 39 -13.46 -14.66 16.04
C VAL A 39 -12.96 -15.80 16.93
N GLY A 40 -11.73 -15.69 17.47
CA GLY A 40 -11.14 -16.70 18.37
C GLY A 40 -11.92 -16.88 19.68
N ALA A 41 -12.42 -15.79 20.25
CA ALA A 41 -13.27 -15.78 21.44
C ALA A 41 -14.73 -16.20 21.16
N ARG A 42 -15.07 -16.49 19.89
CA ARG A 42 -16.43 -16.80 19.42
C ARG A 42 -17.46 -15.70 19.68
N ALA A 43 -17.01 -14.46 19.82
CA ALA A 43 -17.90 -13.29 19.91
C ALA A 43 -18.53 -12.98 18.54
N LEU A 44 -17.80 -13.23 17.46
CA LEU A 44 -18.26 -13.10 16.08
C LEU A 44 -17.93 -14.35 15.27
N THR A 45 -18.78 -14.67 14.30
CA THR A 45 -18.43 -15.62 13.24
C THR A 45 -17.47 -14.98 12.23
N LEU A 46 -16.72 -15.79 11.50
CA LEU A 46 -15.80 -15.30 10.47
C LEU A 46 -16.48 -14.39 9.44
N LYS A 47 -17.71 -14.74 9.02
CA LYS A 47 -18.48 -13.94 8.06
C LYS A 47 -18.86 -12.57 8.62
N GLN A 48 -19.27 -12.52 9.89
CA GLN A 48 -19.60 -11.26 10.55
C GLN A 48 -18.36 -10.38 10.73
N ALA A 49 -17.23 -10.96 11.15
CA ALA A 49 -15.96 -10.26 11.29
C ALA A 49 -15.51 -9.62 9.97
N ILE A 50 -15.60 -10.33 8.85
CA ILE A 50 -15.26 -9.79 7.52
C ILE A 50 -16.18 -8.61 7.15
N LEU A 51 -17.49 -8.71 7.41
CA LEU A 51 -18.44 -7.65 7.07
C LEU A 51 -18.22 -6.39 7.92
N VAL A 52 -17.97 -6.56 9.21
CA VAL A 52 -17.61 -5.47 10.12
C VAL A 52 -16.31 -4.82 9.67
N ALA A 53 -15.26 -5.63 9.42
CA ALA A 53 -13.98 -5.11 8.98
C ALA A 53 -14.09 -4.35 7.65
N ALA A 54 -14.83 -4.87 6.66
CA ALA A 54 -15.01 -4.19 5.39
C ALA A 54 -15.62 -2.78 5.55
N VAL A 55 -16.60 -2.61 6.44
CA VAL A 55 -17.22 -1.31 6.70
C VAL A 55 -16.27 -0.37 7.44
N PHE A 56 -15.66 -0.84 8.53
CA PHE A 56 -14.85 0.02 9.40
C PHE A 56 -13.45 0.30 8.84
N GLU A 57 -12.81 -0.63 8.14
CA GLU A 57 -11.55 -0.40 7.42
C GLU A 57 -11.76 0.60 6.28
N PHE A 58 -12.84 0.47 5.50
CA PHE A 58 -13.16 1.44 4.46
C PHE A 58 -13.46 2.82 5.05
N ALA A 59 -14.27 2.88 6.12
CA ALA A 59 -14.58 4.13 6.79
C ALA A 59 -13.32 4.77 7.39
N GLY A 60 -12.43 4.00 8.01
CA GLY A 60 -11.15 4.46 8.53
C GLY A 60 -10.24 5.00 7.43
N ALA A 61 -10.11 4.28 6.32
CA ALA A 61 -9.34 4.73 5.17
C ALA A 61 -9.87 6.05 4.59
N TYR A 62 -11.20 6.21 4.48
CA TYR A 62 -11.82 7.42 3.94
C TYR A 62 -11.78 8.61 4.91
N LEU A 63 -12.06 8.37 6.20
CA LEU A 63 -12.19 9.44 7.21
C LEU A 63 -10.85 9.85 7.83
N ALA A 64 -9.89 8.92 7.96
CA ALA A 64 -8.64 9.13 8.71
C ALA A 64 -7.37 8.75 7.92
N GLY A 65 -7.48 8.23 6.69
CA GLY A 65 -6.31 7.80 5.90
C GLY A 65 -5.44 8.94 5.33
N GLY A 66 -5.90 10.19 5.43
CA GLY A 66 -5.24 11.35 4.82
C GLY A 66 -3.84 11.64 5.39
N GLU A 67 -3.65 11.53 6.71
CA GLU A 67 -2.36 11.83 7.36
C GLU A 67 -1.26 10.82 6.97
N VAL A 68 -1.59 9.53 6.96
CA VAL A 68 -0.66 8.46 6.54
C VAL A 68 -0.31 8.62 5.07
N THR A 69 -1.29 8.91 4.22
CA THR A 69 -1.07 9.15 2.79
C THR A 69 -0.16 10.37 2.54
N SER A 70 -0.34 11.45 3.31
CA SER A 70 0.51 12.64 3.24
C SER A 70 1.97 12.31 3.61
N THR A 71 2.15 11.56 4.69
CA THR A 71 3.48 11.13 5.16
C THR A 71 4.16 10.21 4.15
N ILE A 72 3.46 9.25 3.57
CA ILE A 72 4.04 8.35 2.56
C ILE A 72 4.43 9.12 1.29
N ARG A 73 3.62 10.10 0.88
CA ARG A 73 3.85 10.86 -0.35
C ARG A 73 5.03 11.82 -0.27
N LYS A 74 5.25 12.47 0.89
CA LYS A 74 6.23 13.58 1.01
C LYS A 74 7.18 13.46 2.20
N GLY A 75 6.86 12.63 3.19
CA GLY A 75 7.63 12.50 4.42
C GLY A 75 8.78 11.51 4.35
N ILE A 76 8.83 10.66 3.31
CA ILE A 76 9.87 9.62 3.16
C ILE A 76 10.93 10.07 2.14
N VAL A 77 10.49 10.52 0.97
CA VAL A 77 11.34 11.01 -0.12
C VAL A 77 10.83 12.39 -0.50
N ASP A 78 11.74 13.36 -0.62
CA ASP A 78 11.40 14.70 -1.07
C ASP A 78 11.21 14.69 -2.61
N PRO A 79 9.99 14.92 -3.12
CA PRO A 79 9.75 14.94 -4.56
C PRO A 79 10.53 16.05 -5.28
N ALA A 80 10.97 17.10 -4.57
CA ALA A 80 11.74 18.20 -5.16
C ALA A 80 13.09 17.73 -5.74
N LEU A 81 13.66 16.63 -5.22
CA LEU A 81 14.89 16.02 -5.74
C LEU A 81 14.72 15.44 -7.15
N MET A 82 13.47 15.30 -7.63
CA MET A 82 13.12 14.61 -8.86
C MET A 82 12.35 15.52 -9.82
N THR A 83 12.45 16.83 -9.63
CA THR A 83 11.72 17.83 -10.43
C THR A 83 12.12 17.76 -11.90
N ASP A 84 13.40 17.50 -12.19
CA ASP A 84 13.93 17.37 -13.55
C ASP A 84 13.61 16.01 -14.19
N THR A 85 13.27 15.00 -13.38
CA THR A 85 13.02 13.61 -13.80
C THR A 85 11.72 13.06 -13.17
N PRO A 86 10.56 13.66 -13.44
CA PRO A 86 9.29 13.28 -12.79
C PRO A 86 8.88 11.83 -13.09
N GLU A 87 9.27 11.28 -14.23
CA GLU A 87 9.09 9.86 -14.57
C GLU A 87 9.74 8.91 -13.57
N LEU A 88 10.88 9.28 -12.99
CA LEU A 88 11.58 8.45 -12.01
C LEU A 88 10.75 8.29 -10.73
N LEU A 89 10.03 9.33 -10.31
CA LEU A 89 9.14 9.27 -9.15
C LEU A 89 7.96 8.34 -9.43
N VAL A 90 7.38 8.43 -10.62
CA VAL A 90 6.27 7.55 -11.02
C VAL A 90 6.72 6.09 -11.01
N TYR A 91 7.87 5.78 -11.60
CA TYR A 91 8.42 4.42 -11.59
C TYR A 91 8.78 3.93 -10.19
N GLY A 92 9.35 4.80 -9.36
CA GLY A 92 9.68 4.49 -7.97
C GLY A 92 8.45 4.15 -7.13
N MET A 93 7.36 4.92 -7.27
CA MET A 93 6.13 4.65 -6.54
C MET A 93 5.42 3.39 -7.07
N LEU A 94 5.43 3.15 -8.38
CA LEU A 94 4.89 1.92 -8.97
C LEU A 94 5.64 0.68 -8.49
N SER A 95 6.97 0.73 -8.46
CA SER A 95 7.79 -0.38 -7.97
C SER A 95 7.60 -0.60 -6.47
N ALA A 96 7.45 0.47 -5.67
CA ALA A 96 7.17 0.38 -4.25
C ALA A 96 5.82 -0.29 -3.96
N LEU A 97 4.76 0.09 -4.68
CA LEU A 97 3.43 -0.55 -4.57
C LEU A 97 3.50 -2.04 -4.90
N LEU A 98 4.17 -2.39 -5.99
CA LEU A 98 4.29 -3.78 -6.42
C LEU A 98 5.12 -4.62 -5.44
N ALA A 99 6.25 -4.09 -4.96
CA ALA A 99 7.12 -4.77 -3.99
C ALA A 99 6.41 -4.99 -2.64
N ALA A 100 5.78 -3.94 -2.10
CA ALA A 100 5.04 -4.02 -0.85
C ALA A 100 3.83 -4.97 -0.98
N GLY A 101 3.04 -4.85 -2.06
CA GLY A 101 1.92 -5.75 -2.31
C GLY A 101 2.34 -7.20 -2.45
N THR A 102 3.46 -7.47 -3.14
CA THR A 102 4.00 -8.83 -3.29
C THR A 102 4.43 -9.42 -1.95
N TRP A 103 5.11 -8.62 -1.12
CA TRP A 103 5.50 -9.06 0.21
C TRP A 103 4.28 -9.35 1.10
N LEU A 104 3.27 -8.48 1.08
CA LEU A 104 2.02 -8.69 1.82
C LEU A 104 1.27 -9.93 1.37
N TYR A 105 1.24 -10.21 0.06
CA TYR A 105 0.67 -11.45 -0.47
C TYR A 105 1.40 -12.68 0.08
N ILE A 106 2.74 -12.70 0.02
CA ILE A 106 3.54 -13.81 0.55
C ILE A 106 3.32 -13.99 2.05
N ALA A 107 3.35 -12.90 2.83
CA ALA A 107 3.15 -12.95 4.27
C ALA A 107 1.74 -13.47 4.62
N SER A 108 0.71 -12.99 3.92
CA SER A 108 -0.67 -13.42 4.13
C SER A 108 -0.89 -14.91 3.81
N LEU A 109 -0.27 -15.43 2.74
CA LEU A 109 -0.31 -16.86 2.42
C LEU A 109 0.31 -17.73 3.52
N ASN A 110 1.37 -17.24 4.16
CA ASN A 110 2.04 -17.94 5.25
C ASN A 110 1.42 -17.64 6.63
N GLY A 111 0.38 -16.80 6.70
CA GLY A 111 -0.26 -16.40 7.94
C GLY A 111 0.63 -15.56 8.87
N TRP A 112 1.64 -14.87 8.33
CA TRP A 112 2.55 -14.03 9.10
C TRP A 112 1.95 -12.65 9.32
N PRO A 113 1.70 -12.22 10.57
CA PRO A 113 1.28 -10.85 10.83
C PRO A 113 2.45 -9.90 10.61
N VAL A 114 2.38 -9.08 9.56
CA VAL A 114 3.44 -8.13 9.20
C VAL A 114 2.93 -6.69 9.20
N SER A 115 3.85 -5.72 9.32
CA SER A 115 3.51 -4.30 9.24
C SER A 115 3.41 -3.85 7.77
N THR A 116 2.21 -3.47 7.35
CA THR A 116 1.94 -2.90 6.02
C THR A 116 2.66 -1.58 5.81
N THR A 117 2.69 -0.71 6.83
CA THR A 117 3.43 0.56 6.84
C THR A 117 4.93 0.36 6.65
N HIS A 118 5.56 -0.58 7.38
CA HIS A 118 6.99 -0.84 7.20
C HIS A 118 7.29 -1.39 5.82
N SER A 119 6.38 -2.20 5.27
CA SER A 119 6.54 -2.80 3.94
C SER A 119 6.61 -1.71 2.85
N ILE A 120 5.69 -0.75 2.86
CA ILE A 120 5.68 0.33 1.86
C ILE A 120 6.79 1.36 2.09
N VAL A 121 7.05 1.73 3.34
CA VAL A 121 8.16 2.65 3.67
C VAL A 121 9.49 2.04 3.24
N GLY A 122 9.73 0.77 3.56
CA GLY A 122 10.95 0.05 3.16
C GLY A 122 11.10 -0.04 1.64
N ALA A 123 10.01 -0.27 0.91
CA ALA A 123 10.03 -0.31 -0.55
C ALA A 123 10.36 1.07 -1.16
N ILE A 124 9.78 2.16 -0.62
CA ILE A 124 10.08 3.54 -1.05
C ILE A 124 11.54 3.89 -0.76
N VAL A 125 12.04 3.57 0.44
CA VAL A 125 13.45 3.77 0.81
C VAL A 125 14.38 2.99 -0.11
N GLY A 126 14.02 1.74 -0.44
CA GLY A 126 14.79 0.91 -1.37
C GLY A 126 14.86 1.51 -2.77
N PHE A 127 13.74 1.99 -3.31
CA PHE A 127 13.74 2.73 -4.57
C PHE A 127 14.59 4.01 -4.47
N ALA A 128 14.42 4.81 -3.43
CA ALA A 128 15.16 6.07 -3.25
C ALA A 128 16.68 5.84 -3.21
N ALA A 129 17.12 4.81 -2.47
CA ALA A 129 18.53 4.47 -2.32
C ALA A 129 19.20 3.98 -3.62
N VAL A 130 18.42 3.52 -4.61
CA VAL A 130 18.94 3.03 -5.91
C VAL A 130 18.72 4.04 -7.03
N GLY A 131 17.60 4.77 -6.99
CA GLY A 131 17.17 5.68 -8.05
C GLY A 131 17.64 7.12 -7.85
N ILE A 132 17.87 7.57 -6.61
CA ILE A 132 18.22 8.96 -6.27
C ILE A 132 19.70 9.07 -5.85
N SER A 133 20.38 7.94 -5.60
CA SER A 133 21.81 7.85 -5.29
C SER A 133 22.73 8.32 -6.41
#